data_AF-A0A438J9S4-F1
#
_entry.id   AF-A0A438J9S4-F1
#
_cell.length_a   1.000
_cell.length_b   1.000
_cell.length_c   1.000
_cell.angle_alpha   90.00
_cell.angle_beta   90.00
_cell.angle_gamma   90.00
#
_symmetry.space_group_name_H-M   'P 1'
#
loop_
_entity.id
_entity.type
_entity.pdbx_description
1 polymer ?
#
loop_
_entity_poly.entity_id
_entity_poly.type
_entity_poly.pdbx_seq_one_letter_code
_entity_poly.pdbx_strand_id
1 'polypeptide(L)'
;MCVPQEELDWNKMLIERYIGREGLWLHRRFLSLCWIKHFATDVGDLSCHSELKTDANHDISNFLDNEIQFVHTCLAIPSDDFEDVETQAVFSATYILWLTKQMYECEGIELQQKQLIRGGELKTLLKKHRPEKSFLWDSIN
;
A
#
# COMPACT_ATOMS: atom_id res chain seq x y z
N MET A 1 8.71 -18.28 11.14
CA MET A 1 7.25 -18.48 11.03
C MET A 1 6.73 -17.29 10.25
N CYS A 2 6.50 -17.46 8.94
CA CYS A 2 6.10 -16.37 8.05
C CYS A 2 4.57 -16.17 8.12
N VAL A 3 4.11 -15.52 9.18
CA VAL A 3 2.68 -15.28 9.44
C VAL A 3 2.05 -14.14 8.60
N PRO A 4 2.74 -13.04 8.25
CA PRO A 4 2.02 -11.89 7.67
C PRO A 4 1.60 -12.06 6.20
N GLN A 5 2.29 -12.87 5.40
CA GLN A 5 2.00 -12.95 3.96
C GLN A 5 0.70 -13.71 3.66
N GLU A 6 0.48 -14.86 4.29
CA GLU A 6 -0.79 -15.61 4.16
C GLU A 6 -1.98 -14.80 4.69
N GLU A 7 -1.80 -14.08 5.81
CA GLU A 7 -2.83 -13.20 6.36
C GLU A 7 -3.14 -12.02 5.43
N LEU A 8 -2.12 -11.45 4.77
CA LEU A 8 -2.30 -10.40 3.74
C LEU A 8 -3.08 -10.92 2.53
N ASP A 9 -2.84 -12.15 2.11
CA ASP A 9 -3.59 -12.78 1.00
C ASP A 9 -5.05 -13.05 1.38
N TRP A 10 -5.30 -13.56 2.59
CA TRP A 10 -6.68 -13.72 3.08
C TRP A 10 -7.40 -12.38 3.21
N ASN A 11 -6.73 -11.36 3.76
CA ASN A 11 -7.29 -10.03 3.85
C ASN A 11 -7.60 -9.45 2.46
N LYS A 12 -6.74 -9.69 1.46
CA LYS A 12 -6.98 -9.29 0.07
C LYS A 12 -8.27 -9.91 -0.46
N MET A 13 -8.42 -11.23 -0.32
CA MET A 13 -9.62 -11.95 -0.75
C MET A 13 -10.89 -11.42 -0.06
N LEU A 14 -10.81 -11.06 1.22
CA LEU A 14 -11.93 -10.48 1.95
C LEU A 14 -12.29 -9.08 1.44
N ILE A 15 -11.31 -8.23 1.16
CA ILE A 15 -11.54 -6.88 0.62
C ILE A 15 -12.17 -6.94 -0.78
N GLU A 16 -11.74 -7.88 -1.63
CA GLU A 16 -12.33 -8.09 -2.95
C GLU A 16 -13.76 -8.62 -2.88
N ARG A 17 -14.08 -9.40 -1.85
CA ARG A 17 -15.42 -9.98 -1.64
C ARG A 17 -16.40 -9.04 -0.91
N TYR A 18 -15.90 -8.25 0.03
CA TYR A 18 -16.69 -7.38 0.90
C TYR A 18 -16.27 -5.92 0.70
N ILE A 19 -16.63 -5.39 -0.47
CA ILE A 19 -16.34 -4.03 -0.92
C ILE A 19 -16.86 -3.00 0.09
N GLY A 20 -16.08 -1.94 0.32
CA GLY A 20 -16.50 -0.79 1.14
C GLY A 20 -16.48 -1.02 2.65
N ARG A 21 -15.87 -2.11 3.14
CA ARG A 21 -15.79 -2.39 4.58
C ARG A 21 -14.51 -1.84 5.20
N GLU A 22 -14.62 -0.76 5.96
CA GLU A 22 -13.50 -0.05 6.60
C GLU A 22 -12.63 -0.97 7.46
N GLY A 23 -13.24 -1.85 8.25
CA GLY A 23 -12.51 -2.77 9.14
C GLY A 23 -11.49 -3.64 8.42
N LEU A 24 -11.75 -4.03 7.17
CA LEU A 24 -10.81 -4.82 6.38
C LEU A 24 -9.58 -4.00 5.96
N TRP A 25 -9.78 -2.73 5.62
CA TRP A 25 -8.70 -1.81 5.26
C TRP A 25 -7.87 -1.37 6.47
N LEU A 26 -8.49 -1.21 7.64
CA LEU A 26 -7.78 -1.00 8.91
C LEU A 26 -6.93 -2.22 9.28
N HIS A 27 -7.47 -3.42 9.10
CA HIS A 27 -6.71 -4.65 9.33
C HIS A 27 -5.56 -4.78 8.31
N ARG A 28 -5.78 -4.44 7.04
CA ARG A 28 -4.72 -4.40 6.01
C ARG A 28 -3.58 -3.47 6.43
N ARG A 29 -3.88 -2.26 6.93
CA ARG A 29 -2.87 -1.33 7.48
C ARG A 29 -2.07 -1.95 8.61
N PHE A 30 -2.74 -2.64 9.54
CA PHE A 30 -2.08 -3.31 10.64
C PHE A 30 -1.11 -4.39 10.14
N LEU A 31 -1.56 -5.28 9.25
CA LEU A 31 -0.73 -6.34 8.67
C LEU A 31 0.47 -5.78 7.91
N SER A 32 0.25 -4.75 7.09
CA SER A 32 1.32 -4.06 6.37
C SER A 32 2.33 -3.44 7.32
N LEU A 33 1.88 -2.80 8.41
CA LEU A 33 2.80 -2.26 9.42
C LEU A 33 3.64 -3.36 10.07
N CYS A 34 3.04 -4.50 10.40
CA CYS A 34 3.74 -5.65 10.95
C CYS A 34 4.80 -6.17 9.97
N TRP A 35 4.47 -6.24 8.68
CA TRP A 35 5.39 -6.64 7.61
C TRP A 35 6.57 -5.67 7.49
N ILE A 36 6.31 -4.37 7.45
CA ILE A 36 7.32 -3.31 7.35
C ILE A 36 8.29 -3.36 8.55
N LYS A 37 7.74 -3.48 9.75
CA LYS A 37 8.54 -3.55 10.99
C LYS A 37 9.40 -4.81 11.06
N HIS A 38 8.93 -5.91 10.47
CA HIS A 38 9.73 -7.14 10.38
C HIS A 38 11.05 -6.88 9.67
N PHE A 39 11.01 -6.24 8.49
CA PHE A 39 12.24 -5.87 7.76
C PHE A 39 13.07 -4.82 8.47
N ALA A 40 12.44 -3.80 9.08
CA ALA A 40 13.17 -2.77 9.81
C ALA A 40 13.95 -3.33 11.02
N THR A 41 13.40 -4.37 11.67
CA THR A 41 14.04 -5.03 12.81
C THR A 41 15.18 -5.94 12.34
N ASP A 42 15.00 -6.67 11.25
CA ASP A 42 16.02 -7.56 10.67
C ASP A 42 17.26 -6.76 10.21
N VAL A 43 17.04 -5.58 9.62
CA VAL A 43 18.14 -4.68 9.19
C VAL A 43 18.93 -4.10 10.38
N GLY A 44 18.29 -3.90 11.54
CA GLY A 44 18.91 -3.36 12.75
C GLY A 44 19.81 -4.34 13.50
N ASP A 45 19.50 -5.64 13.45
CA ASP A 45 20.25 -6.71 14.15
C ASP A 45 21.38 -7.31 13.27
N LEU A 46 21.33 -7.11 11.95
CA LEU A 46 22.21 -7.74 10.96
C LEU A 46 23.33 -6.82 10.41
N SER A 47 23.92 -5.98 11.27
CA SER A 47 25.02 -5.05 10.90
C SER A 47 26.26 -5.70 10.25
N CYS A 48 26.34 -7.03 10.09
CA CYS A 48 27.53 -7.74 9.61
C CYS A 48 27.39 -8.52 8.28
N HIS A 49 26.22 -8.61 7.62
CA HIS A 49 26.08 -9.41 6.39
C HIS A 49 25.38 -8.65 5.24
N SER A 50 26.14 -8.31 4.18
CA SER A 50 25.65 -7.52 3.04
C SER A 50 24.68 -8.25 2.11
N GLU A 51 24.65 -9.59 2.15
CA GLU A 51 23.78 -10.41 1.30
C GLU A 51 22.32 -10.37 1.77
N LEU A 52 22.07 -10.34 3.08
CA LEU A 52 20.73 -10.25 3.70
C LEU A 52 20.04 -8.89 3.49
N LYS A 53 20.83 -7.80 3.38
CA LYS A 53 20.29 -6.47 3.07
C LYS A 53 19.75 -6.34 1.64
N THR A 54 20.29 -7.12 0.70
CA THR A 54 19.82 -7.10 -0.69
C THR A 54 18.48 -7.83 -0.83
N ASP A 55 18.31 -8.93 -0.08
CA ASP A 55 17.10 -9.75 -0.08
C ASP A 55 15.90 -9.01 0.55
N ALA A 56 16.11 -8.39 1.72
CA ALA A 56 15.10 -7.57 2.38
C ALA A 56 14.58 -6.40 1.51
N ASN A 57 15.48 -5.74 0.75
CA ASN A 57 15.09 -4.67 -0.16
C ASN A 57 14.27 -5.19 -1.36
N HIS A 58 14.57 -6.39 -1.84
CA HIS A 58 13.80 -7.03 -2.91
C HIS A 58 12.39 -7.39 -2.44
N ASP A 59 12.26 -7.97 -1.25
CA ASP A 59 10.96 -8.35 -0.68
C ASP A 59 10.06 -7.16 -0.40
N ILE A 60 10.62 -6.04 0.08
CA ILE A 60 9.84 -4.82 0.28
C ILE A 60 9.38 -4.24 -1.08
N SER A 61 10.20 -4.35 -2.12
CA SER A 61 9.85 -3.85 -3.46
C SER A 61 8.70 -4.66 -4.04
N ASN A 62 8.81 -5.98 -3.98
CA ASN A 62 7.77 -6.90 -4.43
C ASN A 62 6.48 -6.66 -3.65
N PHE A 63 6.56 -6.43 -2.33
CA PHE A 63 5.41 -6.09 -1.51
C PHE A 63 4.75 -4.80 -1.98
N LEU A 64 5.49 -3.70 -2.18
CA LEU A 64 4.90 -2.44 -2.65
C LEU A 64 4.29 -2.56 -4.04
N ASP A 65 4.95 -3.22 -4.98
CA ASP A 65 4.43 -3.42 -6.34
C ASP A 65 3.10 -4.19 -6.30
N ASN A 66 3.00 -5.22 -5.46
CA ASN A 66 1.77 -5.96 -5.23
C ASN A 66 0.67 -5.10 -4.61
N GLU A 67 0.99 -4.28 -3.61
CA GLU A 67 0.01 -3.38 -2.96
C GLU A 67 -0.48 -2.30 -3.93
N ILE A 68 0.40 -1.73 -4.75
CA ILE A 68 0.04 -0.75 -5.78
C ILE A 68 -0.91 -1.41 -6.80
N GLN A 69 -0.58 -2.61 -7.29
CA GLN A 69 -1.45 -3.33 -8.22
C GLN A 69 -2.82 -3.64 -7.60
N PHE A 70 -2.85 -4.04 -6.34
CA PHE A 70 -4.08 -4.33 -5.62
C PHE A 70 -4.96 -3.08 -5.41
N VAL A 71 -4.35 -1.93 -5.11
CA VAL A 71 -5.09 -0.67 -5.00
C VAL A 71 -5.62 -0.25 -6.37
N HIS A 72 -4.84 -0.44 -7.43
CA HIS A 72 -5.33 -0.19 -8.80
C HIS A 72 -6.54 -1.04 -9.17
N THR A 73 -6.59 -2.32 -8.80
CA THR A 73 -7.78 -3.15 -9.04
C THR A 73 -8.98 -2.65 -8.25
N CYS A 74 -8.78 -2.21 -7.00
CA CYS A 74 -9.85 -1.62 -6.18
C CYS A 74 -10.37 -0.29 -6.74
N LEU A 75 -9.51 0.54 -7.33
CA LEU A 75 -9.88 1.81 -7.97
C LEU A 75 -10.51 1.62 -9.36
N ALA A 76 -10.26 0.50 -10.02
CA ALA A 76 -10.80 0.21 -11.35
C ALA A 76 -12.23 -0.35 -11.32
N ILE A 77 -12.79 -0.59 -10.13
CA ILE A 77 -14.18 -1.02 -9.97
C ILE A 77 -15.08 0.10 -10.52
N PRO A 78 -15.97 -0.19 -11.49
CA PRO A 78 -16.84 0.82 -12.06
C PRO A 78 -17.71 1.46 -10.98
N SER A 79 -17.70 2.79 -10.93
CA SER A 79 -18.66 3.52 -10.10
C SER A 79 -20.07 3.12 -10.52
N ASP A 80 -20.82 2.72 -9.51
CA ASP A 80 -22.20 2.26 -9.57
C ASP A 80 -22.98 3.13 -8.55
N ASP A 81 -24.31 3.10 -8.56
CA ASP A 81 -25.16 3.79 -7.58
C ASP A 81 -24.92 3.34 -6.11
N PHE A 82 -24.11 2.31 -5.86
CA PHE A 82 -23.73 1.82 -4.54
C PHE A 82 -22.56 2.60 -3.92
N GLU A 83 -22.82 3.17 -2.75
CA GLU A 83 -21.85 3.86 -1.88
C GLU A 83 -20.64 2.98 -1.51
N ASP A 84 -20.80 1.66 -1.48
CA ASP A 84 -19.72 0.71 -1.15
C ASP A 84 -18.55 0.82 -2.14
N VAL A 85 -18.80 1.10 -3.43
CA VAL A 85 -17.74 1.26 -4.46
C VAL A 85 -16.97 2.56 -4.25
N GLU A 86 -17.67 3.67 -3.99
CA GLU A 86 -17.01 4.94 -3.67
C GLU A 86 -16.15 4.80 -2.41
N THR A 87 -16.72 4.17 -1.39
CA THR A 87 -16.07 3.93 -0.10
C THR A 87 -14.82 3.05 -0.27
N GLN A 88 -14.88 2.02 -1.09
CA GLN A 88 -13.74 1.18 -1.46
C GLN A 88 -12.62 1.98 -2.12
N ALA A 89 -12.95 2.86 -3.06
CA ALA A 89 -11.97 3.71 -3.72
C ALA A 89 -11.29 4.68 -2.76
N VAL A 90 -12.05 5.25 -1.81
CA VAL A 90 -11.50 6.12 -0.76
C VAL A 90 -10.58 5.35 0.18
N PHE A 91 -11.00 4.17 0.65
CA PHE A 91 -10.18 3.37 1.56
C PHE A 91 -8.90 2.87 0.90
N SER A 92 -8.97 2.40 -0.35
CA SER A 92 -7.78 1.96 -1.10
C SER A 92 -6.80 3.10 -1.36
N ALA A 93 -7.29 4.29 -1.76
CA ALA A 93 -6.48 5.48 -1.97
C ALA A 93 -5.81 5.98 -0.68
N THR A 94 -6.56 6.04 0.42
CA THR A 94 -6.01 6.47 1.72
C THR A 94 -5.03 5.44 2.27
N TYR A 95 -5.25 4.15 2.02
CA TYR A 95 -4.32 3.08 2.38
C TYR A 95 -2.96 3.22 1.69
N ILE A 96 -2.92 3.37 0.36
CA ILE A 96 -1.64 3.48 -0.35
C ILE A 96 -0.88 4.76 0.02
N LEU A 97 -1.60 5.86 0.27
CA LEU A 97 -1.01 7.10 0.74
C LEU A 97 -0.38 6.93 2.13
N TRP A 98 -1.11 6.28 3.04
CA TRP A 98 -0.59 5.96 4.37
C TRP A 98 0.63 5.03 4.30
N LEU A 99 0.58 4.00 3.45
CA LEU A 99 1.68 3.04 3.28
C LEU A 99 2.95 3.73 2.80
N THR A 100 2.81 4.62 1.80
CA THR A 100 3.88 5.47 1.29
C THR A 100 4.52 6.30 2.40
N LYS A 101 3.70 6.90 3.27
CA LYS A 101 4.19 7.67 4.41
C LYS A 101 4.95 6.80 5.41
N GLN A 102 4.45 5.59 5.72
CA GLN A 102 5.15 4.67 6.62
C GLN A 102 6.50 4.23 6.07
N MET A 103 6.61 4.02 4.75
CA MET A 103 7.89 3.75 4.08
C MET A 103 8.89 4.90 4.22
N TYR A 104 8.42 6.14 4.15
CA TYR A 104 9.28 7.31 4.34
C TYR A 104 9.78 7.43 5.80
N GLU A 105 8.91 7.16 6.77
CA GLU A 105 9.24 7.26 8.20
C GLU A 105 10.13 6.11 8.71
N CYS A 106 10.08 4.93 8.07
CA CYS A 106 11.05 3.85 8.28
C CYS A 106 12.34 4.12 7.49
N GLU A 107 13.16 5.07 7.95
CA GLU A 107 14.47 5.40 7.37
C GLU A 107 15.35 4.13 7.20
N GLY A 108 15.55 3.72 5.95
CA GLY A 108 16.33 2.52 5.57
C GLY A 108 16.17 2.08 4.11
N ILE A 109 15.17 2.59 3.39
CA ILE A 109 14.84 2.18 2.02
C ILE A 109 14.98 3.37 1.05
N GLU A 110 16.20 3.90 0.91
CA GLU A 110 16.52 4.91 -0.13
C GLU A 110 16.25 4.39 -1.55
N LEU A 111 16.15 3.07 -1.74
CA LEU A 111 16.07 2.44 -3.06
C LEU A 111 14.71 2.57 -3.77
N GLN A 112 13.62 2.85 -3.05
CA GLN A 112 12.26 2.81 -3.63
C GLN A 112 11.62 4.18 -3.89
N GLN A 113 12.27 5.27 -3.49
CA GLN A 113 11.84 6.63 -3.83
C GLN A 113 11.67 6.81 -5.35
N LYS A 114 12.46 6.11 -6.19
CA LYS A 114 12.32 6.20 -7.65
C LYS A 114 11.05 5.56 -8.21
N GLN A 115 10.52 4.51 -7.59
CA GLN A 115 9.27 3.88 -8.03
C GLN A 115 8.05 4.62 -7.46
N LEU A 116 8.17 5.21 -6.26
CA LEU A 116 7.11 6.00 -5.65
C LEU A 116 6.98 7.42 -6.21
N ILE A 117 8.01 7.99 -6.85
CA ILE A 117 7.90 9.21 -7.69
C ILE A 117 7.02 8.97 -8.94
N ARG A 118 6.68 7.71 -9.24
CA ARG A 118 5.48 7.33 -10.01
C ARG A 118 4.17 7.69 -9.29
N GLY A 119 4.21 8.42 -8.19
CA GLY A 119 3.09 9.13 -7.58
C GLY A 119 2.44 10.13 -8.55
N GLY A 120 3.15 10.53 -9.61
CA GLY A 120 2.55 11.18 -10.78
C GLY A 120 1.46 10.33 -11.45
N GLU A 121 1.63 9.01 -11.56
CA GLU A 121 0.60 8.12 -12.11
C GLU A 121 -0.56 7.92 -11.13
N LEU A 122 -0.28 7.70 -9.84
CA LEU A 122 -1.35 7.54 -8.85
C LEU A 122 -2.18 8.82 -8.71
N LYS A 123 -1.54 9.99 -8.62
CA LYS A 123 -2.20 11.31 -8.58
C LYS A 123 -3.01 11.58 -9.84
N THR A 124 -2.47 11.25 -11.03
CA THR A 124 -3.23 11.38 -12.27
C THR A 124 -4.39 10.39 -12.36
N LEU A 125 -4.28 9.18 -11.83
CA LEU A 125 -5.36 8.19 -11.79
C LEU A 125 -6.46 8.59 -10.81
N LEU A 126 -6.11 9.08 -9.61
CA LEU A 126 -7.06 9.61 -8.63
C LEU A 126 -7.79 10.85 -9.18
N LYS A 127 -7.07 11.75 -9.85
CA LYS A 127 -7.67 12.91 -10.55
C LYS A 127 -8.54 12.51 -11.73
N LYS A 128 -8.19 11.45 -12.47
CA LYS A 128 -8.96 10.92 -13.59
C LYS A 128 -10.25 10.23 -13.13
N HIS A 129 -10.20 9.52 -12.01
CA HIS A 129 -11.37 8.78 -11.50
C HIS A 129 -12.38 9.70 -10.82
N ARG A 130 -11.95 10.84 -10.25
CA ARG A 130 -12.89 11.85 -9.69
C ARG A 130 -12.36 13.29 -9.81
N PRO A 131 -12.57 13.96 -10.96
CA PRO A 131 -12.05 15.30 -11.20
C PRO A 131 -12.63 16.34 -10.21
N GLU A 132 -13.90 16.20 -9.79
CA GLU A 132 -14.52 17.09 -8.80
C GLU A 132 -13.89 17.04 -7.40
N LYS A 133 -13.19 15.95 -7.04
CA LYS A 133 -12.48 15.83 -5.74
C LYS A 133 -10.96 15.96 -5.88
N SER A 134 -10.49 16.47 -7.02
CA SER A 134 -9.06 16.65 -7.31
C SER A 134 -8.28 17.41 -6.22
N PHE A 135 -8.94 18.36 -5.56
CA PHE A 135 -8.38 19.14 -4.45
C PHE A 135 -7.97 18.30 -3.23
N LEU A 136 -8.65 17.17 -2.96
CA LEU A 136 -8.28 16.26 -1.86
C LEU A 136 -6.93 15.58 -2.11
N TRP A 137 -6.53 15.50 -3.37
CA TRP A 137 -5.33 14.80 -3.82
C TRP A 137 -4.16 15.75 -4.08
N ASP A 138 -4.39 17.07 -4.02
CA ASP A 138 -3.33 18.07 -4.22
C ASP A 138 -2.35 18.16 -3.04
N SER A 139 -2.77 17.74 -1.86
CA SER A 139 -1.93 17.61 -0.66
C SER A 139 -0.90 16.46 -0.75
N ILE A 140 -0.98 15.62 -1.78
CA ILE A 140 -0.04 14.52 -2.06
C ILE A 140 1.19 15.10 -2.79
N ASN A 141 1.98 15.93 -2.11
CA ASN A 141 3.26 16.44 -2.59
C ASN A 141 4.42 15.75 -1.86
#